data_AF-A0A1L8D0P4-F1
#
_entry.id   AF-A0A1L8D0P4-F1
#
_cell.length_a   1.000
_cell.length_b   1.000
_cell.length_c   1.000
_cell.angle_alpha   90.00
_cell.angle_beta   90.00
_cell.angle_gamma   90.00
#
_symmetry.space_group_name_H-M   'P 1'
#
loop_
_entity.id
_entity.type
_entity.pdbx_description
1 polymer ?
#
loop_
_entity_poly.entity_id
_entity_poly.type
_entity_poly.pdbx_seq_one_letter_code
_entity_poly.pdbx_strand_id
1 'polypeptide(L)'
;MESKVLELLKQDKIVFKASEKILLKPLNSLTREERRKYFQEIEPELKALRKELQNLFKVNPAIREKYLNAVVSEVLDNKGVINTLNSTVIKALGSFDFYRLLNAKAREKNIKLVLLTNNYTFIVWLLIFFVLFFYILITRR
;
A
#
# COMPACT_ATOMS: atom_id res chain seq x y z
N MET A 1 2.77 1.73 18.96
CA MET A 1 3.00 0.42 18.31
C MET A 1 4.21 0.59 17.42
N GLU A 2 5.28 -0.15 17.68
CA GLU A 2 6.47 -0.12 16.83
C GLU A 2 6.15 -0.80 15.49
N SER A 3 6.67 -0.26 14.38
CA SER A 3 6.40 -0.80 13.05
C SER A 3 7.25 -2.04 12.81
N LYS A 4 6.58 -3.19 12.64
CA LYS A 4 7.23 -4.48 12.37
C LYS A 4 8.05 -4.41 11.09
N VAL A 5 7.56 -3.69 10.08
CA VAL A 5 8.26 -3.50 8.82
C VAL A 5 9.52 -2.66 8.99
N LEU A 6 9.45 -1.61 9.81
CA LEU A 6 10.61 -0.77 10.14
C LEU A 6 11.70 -1.55 10.87
N GLU A 7 11.33 -2.43 11.81
CA GLU A 7 12.25 -3.31 12.52
C GLU A 7 12.96 -4.28 11.58
N LEU A 8 12.23 -4.89 10.63
CA LEU A 8 12.84 -5.78 9.65
C LEU A 8 13.86 -5.05 8.77
N LEU A 9 13.54 -3.84 8.32
CA LEU A 9 14.48 -3.03 7.53
C LEU A 9 15.76 -2.72 8.32
N LYS A 10 15.64 -2.42 9.62
CA LYS A 10 16.80 -2.21 10.50
C LYS A 10 17.63 -3.48 10.66
N GLN A 11 16.99 -4.65 10.81
CA GLN A 11 17.68 -5.95 10.89
C GLN A 11 18.47 -6.26 9.61
N ASP A 12 17.88 -5.95 8.45
CA ASP A 12 18.49 -6.16 7.14
C ASP A 12 19.49 -5.05 6.77
N LYS A 13 19.84 -4.18 7.73
CA LYS A 13 20.80 -3.06 7.59
C LYS A 13 20.43 -2.05 6.51
N ILE A 14 19.14 -1.94 6.20
CA ILE A 14 18.61 -0.94 5.28
C ILE A 14 18.33 0.33 6.08
N VAL A 15 19.11 1.39 5.83
CA VAL A 15 19.03 2.66 6.54
C VAL A 15 18.45 3.74 5.62
N PHE A 16 17.43 4.45 6.11
CA PHE A 16 16.79 5.58 5.43
C PHE A 16 17.12 6.87 6.19
N LYS A 17 17.36 7.95 5.44
CA LYS A 17 17.57 9.29 6.01
C LYS A 17 16.25 10.02 6.21
N ALA A 18 15.20 9.61 5.50
CA ALA A 18 13.85 10.12 5.65
C ALA A 18 13.30 10.01 7.09
N SER A 19 12.47 10.98 7.46
CA SER A 19 11.84 11.02 8.78
C SER A 19 10.86 9.86 8.98
N GLU A 20 11.15 8.99 9.95
CA GLU A 20 10.27 7.87 10.35
C GLU A 20 8.83 8.34 10.64
N LYS A 21 8.64 9.58 11.14
CA LYS A 21 7.32 10.15 11.41
C LYS A 21 6.42 10.30 10.18
N ILE A 22 6.98 10.61 9.02
CA ILE A 22 6.20 10.73 7.77
C ILE A 22 5.97 9.34 7.17
N LEU A 23 6.96 8.45 7.29
CA LEU A 23 6.92 7.07 6.78
C LEU A 23 5.81 6.22 7.41
N LEU A 24 5.57 6.44 8.70
CA LEU A 24 4.56 5.70 9.47
C LEU A 24 3.15 6.28 9.36
N LYS A 25 2.96 7.37 8.60
CA LYS A 25 1.65 7.95 8.30
C LYS A 25 1.11 7.48 6.94
N PRO A 26 -0.21 7.32 6.80
CA PRO A 26 -0.87 7.25 5.50
C PRO A 26 -0.62 8.52 4.66
N LEU A 27 -0.47 8.36 3.34
CA LEU A 27 -0.20 9.50 2.43
C LEU A 27 -1.33 10.54 2.45
N ASN A 28 -2.58 10.09 2.59
CA ASN A 28 -3.76 10.95 2.63
C ASN A 28 -3.86 11.78 3.92
N SER A 29 -3.27 11.33 5.03
CA SER A 29 -3.28 12.05 6.30
C SER A 29 -2.13 13.05 6.46
N LEU A 30 -1.23 13.16 5.49
CA LEU A 30 -0.12 14.12 5.54
C LEU A 30 -0.63 15.55 5.37
N THR A 31 -0.09 16.48 6.17
CA THR A 31 -0.31 17.92 6.00
C THR A 31 0.31 18.43 4.71
N ARG A 32 -0.01 19.67 4.30
CA ARG A 32 0.54 20.26 3.07
C ARG A 32 2.08 20.32 3.09
N GLU A 33 2.66 20.68 4.23
CA GLU A 33 4.12 20.75 4.40
C GLU A 33 4.75 19.36 4.39
N GLU A 34 4.13 18.39 5.09
CA GLU A 34 4.58 16.99 5.09
C GLU A 34 4.52 16.38 3.69
N ARG A 35 3.48 16.68 2.90
CA ARG A 35 3.38 16.24 1.50
C ARG A 35 4.48 16.85 0.65
N ARG A 36 4.74 18.15 0.77
CA ARG A 36 5.82 18.80 0.01
C ARG A 36 7.16 18.12 0.32
N LYS A 37 7.47 17.91 1.60
CA LYS A 37 8.68 17.21 2.03
C LYS A 37 8.72 15.77 1.52
N TYR A 38 7.58 15.06 1.59
CA TYR A 38 7.46 13.70 1.10
C TYR A 38 7.84 13.60 -0.39
N PHE A 39 7.25 14.44 -1.24
CA PHE A 39 7.50 14.38 -2.69
C PHE A 39 8.91 14.85 -3.08
N GLN A 40 9.48 15.81 -2.34
CA GLN A 40 10.80 16.36 -2.67
C GLN A 40 11.96 15.49 -2.19
N GLU A 41 11.85 14.93 -0.97
CA GLU A 41 12.98 14.27 -0.31
C GLU A 41 12.75 12.76 -0.14
N ILE A 42 11.55 12.36 0.28
CA ILE A 42 11.29 10.98 0.75
C ILE A 42 10.93 10.04 -0.40
N GLU A 43 10.09 10.49 -1.35
CA GLU A 43 9.65 9.65 -2.46
C GLU A 43 10.82 9.12 -3.33
N PRO A 44 11.86 9.92 -3.65
CA PRO A 44 13.05 9.41 -4.34
C PRO A 44 13.75 8.29 -3.57
N GLU A 45 13.92 8.43 -2.25
CA GLU A 45 14.50 7.40 -1.39
C GLU A 45 13.64 6.13 -1.39
N LEU A 46 12.32 6.26 -1.29
CA LEU A 46 11.39 5.13 -1.33
C LEU A 46 11.41 4.40 -2.69
N LYS A 47 11.65 5.12 -3.80
CA LYS A 47 11.83 4.51 -5.12
C LYS A 47 13.10 3.67 -5.18
N ALA A 48 14.20 4.14 -4.59
CA ALA A 48 15.45 3.38 -4.49
C ALA A 48 15.25 2.13 -3.62
N LEU A 49 14.69 2.31 -2.42
CA LEU A 49 14.35 1.23 -1.48
C LEU A 49 13.50 0.14 -2.15
N ARG A 50 12.47 0.54 -2.92
CA ARG A 50 11.63 -0.42 -3.63
C ARG A 50 12.45 -1.32 -4.55
N LYS A 51 13.42 -0.78 -5.29
CA LYS A 51 14.27 -1.55 -6.19
C LYS A 51 15.18 -2.50 -5.43
N GLU A 52 15.77 -2.02 -4.33
CA GLU A 52 16.61 -2.85 -3.45
C GLU A 52 15.82 -4.03 -2.87
N LEU A 53 14.63 -3.78 -2.32
CA LEU A 53 13.75 -4.81 -1.80
C LEU A 53 13.32 -5.80 -2.88
N GLN A 54 13.02 -5.33 -4.10
CA GLN A 54 12.70 -6.23 -5.21
C GLN A 54 13.86 -7.17 -5.54
N ASN A 55 15.10 -6.70 -5.50
CA ASN A 55 16.27 -7.54 -5.71
C ASN A 55 16.47 -8.51 -4.54
N LEU A 56 16.34 -8.02 -3.30
CA LEU A 56 16.45 -8.85 -2.09
C LEU A 56 15.43 -10.00 -2.11
N PHE A 57 14.17 -9.70 -2.45
CA PHE A 57 13.10 -10.69 -2.50
C PHE A 57 13.24 -11.71 -3.63
N LYS A 58 13.89 -11.33 -4.73
CA LYS A 58 14.24 -12.27 -5.81
C LYS A 58 15.34 -13.23 -5.39
N VAL A 59 16.35 -12.73 -4.69
CA VAL A 59 17.50 -13.53 -4.24
C VAL A 59 17.11 -14.44 -3.07
N ASN A 60 16.24 -13.96 -2.16
CA ASN A 60 15.85 -14.70 -0.97
C ASN A 60 14.32 -14.74 -0.77
N PRO A 61 13.65 -15.81 -1.25
CA PRO A 61 12.21 -15.99 -1.08
C PRO A 61 11.75 -16.08 0.38
N ALA A 62 12.60 -16.58 1.29
CA ALA A 62 12.24 -16.66 2.72
C ALA A 62 12.14 -15.27 3.35
N ILE A 63 13.04 -14.35 2.98
CA ILE A 63 12.96 -12.94 3.40
C ILE A 63 11.68 -12.30 2.85
N ARG A 64 11.35 -12.57 1.57
CA ARG A 64 10.10 -12.09 0.96
C ARG A 64 8.88 -12.48 1.78
N GLU A 65 8.80 -13.73 2.22
CA GLU A 65 7.68 -14.23 3.03
C GLU A 65 7.64 -13.58 4.43
N LYS A 66 8.82 -13.37 5.06
CA LYS A 66 8.93 -12.65 6.34
C LYS A 66 8.34 -11.24 6.24
N TYR A 67 8.71 -10.48 5.20
CA TYR A 67 8.17 -9.15 4.95
C TYR A 67 6.68 -9.16 4.65
N LEU A 68 6.22 -10.10 3.82
CA LEU A 68 4.80 -10.25 3.49
C LEU A 68 3.96 -10.47 4.75
N ASN A 69 4.40 -11.37 5.63
CA ASN A 69 3.71 -11.65 6.88
C ASN A 69 3.73 -10.44 7.85
N ALA A 70 4.87 -9.75 7.96
CA ALA A 70 4.99 -8.55 8.77
C ALA A 70 4.04 -7.45 8.30
N VAL A 71 4.08 -7.08 7.02
CA VAL A 71 3.21 -6.04 6.43
C VAL A 71 1.74 -6.41 6.60
N VAL A 72 1.34 -7.66 6.31
CA VAL A 72 -0.05 -8.08 6.48
C VAL A 72 -0.49 -7.99 7.94
N SER A 73 0.35 -8.42 8.88
CA SER A 73 0.01 -8.29 10.30
C SER A 73 -0.16 -6.83 10.72
N GLU A 74 0.76 -5.95 10.31
CA GLU A 74 0.73 -4.54 10.67
C GLU A 74 -0.49 -3.81 10.06
N VAL A 75 -0.86 -4.16 8.82
CA VAL A 75 -2.05 -3.59 8.17
C VAL A 75 -3.34 -4.12 8.82
N LEU A 76 -3.40 -5.39 9.23
CA LEU A 76 -4.54 -5.94 9.99
C LEU A 76 -4.70 -5.26 11.34
N ASP A 77 -3.61 -5.12 12.08
CA ASP A 77 -3.58 -4.46 13.40
C ASP A 77 -4.09 -3.01 13.28
N ASN A 78 -3.79 -2.35 12.14
CA ASN A 78 -4.27 -1.01 11.79
C ASN A 78 -5.58 -0.98 11.00
N LYS A 79 -6.40 -2.04 11.06
CA LYS A 79 -7.74 -2.13 10.43
C LYS A 79 -7.76 -1.84 8.92
N GLY A 80 -6.70 -2.16 8.20
CA GLY A 80 -6.59 -1.93 6.75
C GLY A 80 -5.92 -0.61 6.35
N VAL A 81 -5.49 0.21 7.31
CA VAL A 81 -4.77 1.45 7.03
C VAL A 81 -3.32 1.14 6.62
N ILE A 82 -2.93 1.63 5.43
CA ILE A 82 -1.59 1.41 4.87
C ILE A 82 -0.82 2.74 4.95
N ASN A 83 0.29 2.74 5.68
CA ASN A 83 1.22 3.88 5.73
C ASN A 83 2.15 3.93 4.50
N THR A 84 2.91 5.02 4.33
CA THR A 84 3.76 5.21 3.15
C THR A 84 4.89 4.16 3.06
N LEU A 85 5.44 3.72 4.19
CA LEU A 85 6.44 2.65 4.24
C LEU A 85 5.87 1.32 3.75
N ASN A 86 4.76 0.88 4.35
CA ASN A 86 4.06 -0.36 4.00
C ASN A 86 3.61 -0.32 2.54
N SER A 87 3.13 0.82 2.04
CA SER A 87 2.81 1.01 0.62
C SER A 87 4.02 0.73 -0.29
N THR A 88 5.20 1.18 0.11
CA THR A 88 6.45 0.96 -0.64
C THR A 88 6.84 -0.52 -0.63
N VAL A 89 6.77 -1.18 0.51
CA VAL A 89 7.08 -2.61 0.64
C VAL A 89 6.07 -3.47 -0.12
N ILE A 90 4.77 -3.16 -0.07
CA ILE A 90 3.73 -3.86 -0.85
C ILE A 90 4.03 -3.76 -2.35
N LYS A 91 4.41 -2.56 -2.83
CA LYS A 91 4.81 -2.36 -4.23
C LYS A 91 6.06 -3.14 -4.64
N ALA A 92 6.93 -3.49 -3.70
CA ALA A 92 8.08 -4.36 -3.92
C ALA A 92 7.69 -5.85 -3.91
N LEU A 93 6.83 -6.28 -2.98
CA LEU A 93 6.36 -7.66 -2.83
C LEU A 93 5.43 -8.13 -3.97
N GLY A 94 4.62 -7.19 -4.50
CA GLY A 94 3.53 -7.47 -5.43
C GLY A 94 2.17 -7.35 -4.74
N SER A 95 1.32 -6.45 -5.24
CA SER A 95 0.04 -6.11 -4.61
C SER A 95 -0.94 -7.30 -4.52
N PHE A 96 -0.92 -8.19 -5.51
CA PHE A 96 -1.86 -9.32 -5.57
C PHE A 96 -1.69 -10.28 -4.40
N ASP A 97 -0.47 -10.75 -4.16
CA ASP A 97 -0.17 -11.68 -3.07
C ASP A 97 -0.48 -11.07 -1.70
N PHE A 98 -0.15 -9.79 -1.54
CA PHE A 98 -0.47 -9.03 -0.34
C PHE A 98 -1.99 -9.01 -0.07
N TYR A 99 -2.80 -8.54 -1.03
CA TYR A 99 -4.25 -8.44 -0.82
C TYR A 99 -4.90 -9.81 -0.66
N ARG A 100 -4.41 -10.84 -1.36
CA ARG A 100 -4.87 -12.23 -1.20
C ARG A 100 -4.67 -12.71 0.24
N LEU A 101 -3.46 -12.54 0.79
CA LEU A 101 -3.15 -12.96 2.15
C LEU A 101 -3.87 -12.09 3.20
N LEU A 102 -3.94 -10.79 2.98
CA LEU A 102 -4.65 -9.85 3.85
C LEU A 102 -6.13 -10.23 4.00
N ASN A 103 -6.82 -10.48 2.89
CA ASN A 103 -8.24 -10.86 2.89
C ASN A 103 -8.48 -12.25 3.50
N ALA A 104 -7.53 -13.19 3.33
CA ALA A 104 -7.62 -14.50 3.98
C ALA A 104 -7.54 -14.34 5.51
N LYS A 105 -6.50 -13.65 6.02
CA LYS A 105 -6.29 -13.45 7.46
C LYS A 105 -7.35 -12.54 8.10
N ALA A 106 -7.86 -11.54 7.37
CA ALA A 106 -8.95 -10.69 7.86
C ALA A 106 -10.23 -11.49 8.10
N ARG A 107 -10.57 -12.41 7.19
CA ARG A 107 -11.73 -13.31 7.33
C ARG A 107 -11.55 -14.28 8.49
N GLU A 108 -10.38 -14.91 8.60
CA GLU A 108 -10.05 -15.81 9.71
C GLU A 108 -10.21 -15.12 11.08
N LYS A 109 -9.78 -13.86 11.18
CA LYS A 109 -9.83 -13.07 12.42
C LYS A 109 -11.14 -12.29 12.61
N ASN A 110 -12.12 -12.40 11.71
CA ASN A 110 -13.35 -11.59 11.69
C ASN A 110 -13.10 -10.06 11.78
N ILE A 111 -12.03 -9.58 11.16
CA ILE A 111 -11.68 -8.15 11.14
C ILE A 111 -12.30 -7.49 9.91
N LYS A 112 -13.15 -6.49 10.12
CA LYS A 112 -13.65 -5.64 9.03
C LYS A 112 -12.58 -4.64 8.61
N LEU A 113 -12.03 -4.82 7.41
CA LEU A 113 -11.06 -3.89 6.83
C LEU A 113 -11.73 -2.59 6.42
N VAL A 114 -11.15 -1.47 6.82
CA VAL A 114 -11.49 -0.14 6.31
C VAL A 114 -10.81 0.00 4.96
N LEU A 115 -11.46 -0.47 3.90
CA LEU A 115 -11.00 -0.27 2.53
C LEU A 115 -10.94 1.24 2.25
N LEU A 116 -9.73 1.76 2.04
CA LEU A 116 -9.48 3.12 1.54
C LEU A 116 -9.78 3.25 0.03
N THR A 117 -10.64 2.39 -0.53
CA THR A 117 -11.08 2.50 -1.91
C THR A 117 -12.13 3.60 -1.99
N ASN A 118 -11.80 4.66 -2.72
CA ASN A 118 -12.74 5.71 -3.06
C ASN A 118 -13.75 5.16 -4.08
N ASN A 119 -14.73 4.37 -3.61
CA ASN A 119 -15.72 3.69 -4.45
C ASN A 119 -16.53 4.66 -5.33
N TYR A 120 -16.55 5.95 -4.96
CA TYR A 120 -17.20 7.02 -5.73
C TYR A 120 -16.67 7.12 -7.16
N THR A 121 -15.36 6.98 -7.40
CA THR A 121 -14.81 7.10 -8.75
C THR A 121 -15.29 5.96 -9.65
N PHE A 122 -15.36 4.74 -9.13
CA PHE A 122 -15.91 3.59 -9.86
C PHE A 122 -17.40 3.78 -10.17
N ILE A 123 -18.19 4.24 -9.20
CA ILE A 123 -19.63 4.51 -9.37
C ILE A 123 -19.87 5.58 -10.46
N VAL A 124 -19.06 6.64 -10.47
CA VAL A 124 -19.15 7.70 -11.50
C VAL A 124 -18.83 7.15 -12.89
N TRP A 125 -17.77 6.37 -13.04
CA TRP A 125 -17.43 5.74 -14.33
C TRP A 125 -18.48 4.73 -14.78
N LEU A 126 -19.06 3.97 -13.85
CA LEU A 126 -20.16 3.05 -14.13
C LEU A 126 -21.39 3.79 -14.65
N LEU A 127 -21.75 4.92 -14.03
CA LEU A 127 -22.85 5.77 -14.48
C LEU A 127 -22.60 6.34 -15.88
N ILE A 128 -21.41 6.87 -16.15
CA ILE A 128 -21.03 7.38 -17.48
C ILE A 128 -21.16 6.28 -18.53
N PHE A 129 -20.68 5.07 -18.22
CA PHE A 129 -20.80 3.92 -19.11
C PHE A 129 -22.27 3.62 -19.44
N PHE A 130 -23.15 3.56 -18.44
CA PHE A 130 -24.58 3.32 -18.68
C PHE A 130 -25.24 4.43 -19.51
N VAL A 131 -24.94 5.70 -19.23
CA VAL A 131 -25.47 6.84 -20.00
C VAL A 131 -25.08 6.73 -21.48
N LEU A 132 -23.80 6.47 -21.77
CA LEU A 132 -23.31 6.29 -23.14
C LEU A 132 -23.93 5.07 -23.83
N PHE A 133 -24.03 3.95 -23.11
CA PHE A 133 -24.62 2.72 -23.61
C PHE A 133 -26.08 2.92 -24.03
N PHE A 134 -26.89 3.57 -23.19
CA PHE A 134 -28.28 3.89 -23.52
C PHE A 134 -28.41 4.92 -24.64
N TYR A 135 -27.56 5.96 -24.66
CA TYR A 135 -27.55 6.94 -25.74
C TYR A 135 -27.30 6.29 -27.11
N ILE A 136 -26.31 5.39 -27.19
CA ILE A 136 -26.00 4.65 -28.43
C ILE A 136 -27.16 3.73 -28.83
N LEU A 137 -27.80 3.05 -27.88
CA LEU A 137 -28.96 2.19 -28.15
C LEU A 137 -30.15 2.98 -28.70
N ILE A 138 -30.40 4.19 -28.19
CA ILE A 138 -31.50 5.05 -28.62
C ILE A 138 -31.22 5.65 -30.00
N THR A 139 -29.98 6.07 -30.27
CA THR A 139 -29.59 6.71 -31.55
C THR A 139 -29.29 5.75 -32.69
N ARG A 140 -29.13 4.44 -32.40
CA ARG A 140 -29.01 3.38 -33.43
C ARG A 140 -30.36 2.78 -33.86
N ARG A 141 -31.48 3.27 -33.36
CA ARG A 141 -32.83 3.00 -33.91
C ARG A 141 -33.19 4.09 -34.91
#